data_AF-A0A6V6XZX7-F1
#
_entry.id   AF-A0A6V6XZX7-F1
#
_cell.length_a   1.000
_cell.length_b   1.000
_cell.length_c   1.000
_cell.angle_alpha   90.00
_cell.angle_beta   90.00
_cell.angle_gamma   90.00
#
_symmetry.space_group_name_H-M   'P 1'
#
loop_
_entity.id
_entity.type
_entity.pdbx_description
1 polymer ?
#
loop_
_entity_poly.entity_id
_entity_poly.type
_entity_poly.pdbx_seq_one_letter_code
_entity_poly.pdbx_strand_id
1 'polypeptide(L)'
;MKRINYLFIILCTFVLTSCSAMGGEYQLIERPEINRSPLQGRWIVTGVQTRGDGAQDLQSIVGSDAIFAPHAVIFASQKINDPEYAVKKGKTDYLMKVGYNKTKEDVDISSDTLFVITIYEKERPLFTVYREKEDVAYIDVYGNLLQMVKTKGSLDDQQLQDLLKNSNSEALYYSGATEK
;
A
#
# COMPACT_ATOMS: atom_id res chain seq x y z
N MET A 1 -51.00 -1.06 -43.08
CA MET A 1 -49.54 -0.87 -42.86
C MET A 1 -49.16 -0.63 -41.40
N LYS A 2 -49.94 0.06 -40.55
CA LYS A 2 -49.57 0.28 -39.12
C LYS A 2 -49.52 -0.99 -38.26
N ARG A 3 -50.41 -1.98 -38.50
CA ARG A 3 -50.47 -3.23 -37.72
C ARG A 3 -49.30 -4.19 -37.97
N ILE A 4 -48.66 -4.13 -39.14
CA ILE A 4 -47.52 -4.98 -39.49
C ILE A 4 -46.23 -4.50 -38.81
N ASN A 5 -46.13 -3.19 -38.54
CA ASN A 5 -44.99 -2.59 -37.87
C ASN A 5 -44.92 -2.97 -36.38
N TYR A 6 -46.07 -3.09 -35.72
CA TYR A 6 -46.14 -3.59 -34.33
C TYR A 6 -45.72 -5.06 -34.21
N LEU A 7 -46.00 -5.86 -35.24
CA LEU A 7 -45.65 -7.29 -35.27
C LEU A 7 -44.13 -7.48 -35.39
N PHE A 8 -43.45 -6.59 -36.13
CA PHE A 8 -41.99 -6.56 -36.21
C PHE A 8 -41.33 -6.14 -34.89
N ILE A 9 -41.90 -5.16 -34.18
CA ILE A 9 -41.38 -4.69 -32.89
C ILE A 9 -41.49 -5.78 -31.81
N ILE A 10 -42.61 -6.52 -31.79
CA ILE A 10 -42.81 -7.64 -30.87
C ILE A 10 -41.81 -8.78 -31.16
N LEU A 11 -41.56 -9.10 -32.44
CA LEU A 11 -40.58 -10.11 -32.82
C LEU A 11 -39.15 -9.76 -32.36
N CYS A 12 -38.76 -8.49 -32.43
CA CYS A 12 -37.45 -8.03 -31.94
C CYS A 12 -37.28 -8.20 -30.42
N THR A 13 -38.36 -8.09 -29.64
CA THR A 13 -38.28 -8.27 -28.17
C THR A 13 -38.01 -9.72 -27.74
N PHE A 14 -38.34 -10.71 -28.57
CA PHE A 14 -38.08 -12.12 -28.28
C PHE A 14 -36.61 -12.54 -28.49
N VAL A 15 -35.83 -11.79 -29.28
CA VAL A 15 -34.41 -12.11 -29.53
C VAL A 15 -33.50 -11.59 -28.40
N LEU A 16 -33.96 -10.58 -27.64
CA LEU A 16 -33.21 -9.92 -26.56
C LEU A 16 -33.15 -10.72 -25.25
N THR A 17 -33.92 -11.82 -25.10
CA THR A 17 -33.94 -12.64 -23.87
C THR A 17 -32.90 -13.76 -23.86
N SER A 18 -32.01 -13.84 -24.86
CA SER A 18 -30.94 -14.85 -24.92
C SER A 18 -29.65 -14.47 -24.19
N CYS A 19 -29.71 -13.55 -23.22
CA CYS A 19 -28.65 -13.41 -22.22
C CYS A 19 -28.80 -14.54 -21.19
N SER A 20 -28.51 -15.77 -21.61
CA SER A 20 -28.22 -16.83 -20.65
C SER A 20 -27.04 -16.34 -19.83
N ALA A 21 -27.21 -16.21 -18.52
CA ALA A 21 -26.10 -16.05 -17.60
C ALA A 21 -25.19 -17.26 -17.80
N MET A 22 -24.18 -17.09 -18.66
CA MET A 22 -23.05 -17.99 -18.75
C MET A 22 -22.40 -17.84 -17.39
N GLY A 23 -22.76 -18.75 -16.48
CA GLY A 23 -21.99 -19.04 -15.29
C GLY A 23 -20.66 -19.55 -15.79
N GLY A 24 -19.79 -18.63 -16.19
CA GLY A 24 -18.39 -18.93 -16.37
C GLY A 24 -17.95 -19.55 -15.06
N GLU A 25 -17.39 -20.76 -15.12
CA GLU A 25 -16.52 -21.24 -14.07
C GLU A 25 -15.37 -20.23 -13.99
N TYR A 26 -15.57 -19.19 -13.20
CA TYR A 26 -14.47 -18.35 -12.75
C TYR A 26 -13.64 -19.29 -11.88
N GLN A 27 -12.57 -19.83 -12.46
CA GLN A 27 -11.48 -20.34 -11.64
C GLN A 27 -11.08 -19.17 -10.76
N LEU A 28 -11.36 -19.29 -9.46
CA LEU A 28 -10.86 -18.35 -8.47
C LEU A 28 -9.34 -18.40 -8.63
N ILE A 29 -8.76 -17.38 -9.26
CA ILE A 29 -7.30 -17.27 -9.30
C ILE A 29 -6.93 -16.92 -7.88
N GLU A 30 -6.65 -17.96 -7.09
CA GLU A 30 -6.12 -17.80 -5.74
C GLU A 30 -4.85 -16.98 -5.87
N ARG A 31 -4.84 -15.85 -5.17
CA ARG A 31 -3.68 -14.98 -5.13
C ARG A 31 -2.54 -15.80 -4.54
N PRO A 32 -1.36 -15.85 -5.19
CA PRO A 32 -0.26 -16.63 -4.65
C PRO A 32 0.07 -16.15 -3.24
N GLU A 33 0.16 -17.08 -2.29
CA GLU A 33 0.58 -16.77 -0.93
C GLU A 33 1.97 -16.14 -0.95
N ILE A 34 2.06 -14.90 -0.48
CA ILE A 34 3.33 -14.19 -0.37
C ILE A 34 4.06 -14.73 0.85
N ASN A 35 5.02 -15.63 0.64
CA ASN A 35 5.84 -16.17 1.74
C ASN A 35 6.85 -15.16 2.32
N ARG A 36 7.06 -14.01 1.67
CA ARG A 36 8.00 -12.96 2.10
C ARG A 36 7.49 -11.56 1.77
N SER A 37 7.38 -10.70 2.78
CA SER A 37 7.03 -9.29 2.55
C SER A 37 8.13 -8.58 1.74
N PRO A 38 7.79 -7.66 0.81
CA PRO A 38 8.78 -6.85 0.09
C PRO A 38 9.61 -5.95 1.01
N LEU A 39 9.15 -5.73 2.26
CA LEU A 39 9.86 -4.97 3.29
C LEU A 39 10.33 -5.86 4.45
N GLN A 40 10.39 -7.19 4.25
CA GLN A 40 10.62 -8.17 5.32
C GLN A 40 11.72 -7.73 6.31
N GLY A 41 11.32 -7.60 7.58
CA GLY A 41 12.22 -7.43 8.70
C GLY A 41 11.87 -6.27 9.63
N ARG A 42 12.85 -5.89 10.46
CA ARG A 42 12.74 -4.78 11.42
C ARG A 42 13.47 -3.56 10.88
N TRP A 43 12.84 -2.42 11.04
CA TRP A 43 13.26 -1.11 10.61
C TRP A 43 13.08 -0.13 11.74
N ILE A 44 13.85 0.95 11.72
CA ILE A 44 13.72 2.08 12.64
C ILE A 44 13.49 3.35 11.84
N VAL A 45 12.57 4.19 12.31
CA VAL A 45 12.37 5.52 11.74
C VAL A 45 13.53 6.41 12.18
N THR A 46 14.34 6.90 11.24
CA THR A 46 15.54 7.69 11.55
C THR A 46 15.31 9.19 11.48
N GLY A 47 14.27 9.65 10.77
CA GLY A 47 13.98 11.07 10.65
C GLY A 47 12.81 11.39 9.73
N VAL A 48 12.34 12.64 9.81
CA VAL A 48 11.33 13.20 8.91
C VAL A 48 12.06 13.96 7.80
N GLN A 49 12.04 13.44 6.58
CA GLN A 49 12.76 14.01 5.43
C GLN A 49 11.97 15.10 4.72
N THR A 50 10.64 15.01 4.75
CA THR A 50 9.79 16.04 4.13
C THR A 50 8.52 16.22 4.93
N ARG A 51 8.16 17.48 5.12
CA ARG A 51 6.87 17.89 5.66
C ARG A 51 5.98 18.36 4.52
N GLY A 52 4.84 17.70 4.32
CA GLY A 52 3.80 18.22 3.42
C GLY A 52 3.23 19.54 3.96
N ASP A 53 2.69 20.38 3.09
CA ASP A 53 2.00 21.60 3.52
C ASP A 53 0.79 21.23 4.40
N GLY A 54 0.76 21.71 5.65
CA GLY A 54 -0.29 21.37 6.63
C GLY A 54 -0.09 20.04 7.36
N ALA A 55 1.06 19.37 7.18
CA ALA A 55 1.31 18.08 7.77
C ALA A 55 1.53 18.12 9.29
N GLN A 56 1.03 17.08 9.97
CA GLN A 56 1.20 16.91 11.42
C GLN A 56 2.68 16.81 11.80
N ASP A 57 3.00 17.24 13.02
CA ASP A 57 4.34 17.04 13.58
C ASP A 57 4.53 15.57 13.96
N LEU A 58 5.50 14.92 13.33
CA LEU A 58 5.80 13.50 13.50
C LEU A 58 7.18 13.26 14.14
N GLN A 59 7.78 14.29 14.75
CA GLN A 59 9.07 14.12 15.44
C GLN A 59 9.01 13.07 16.55
N SER A 60 7.87 12.91 17.22
CA SER A 60 7.67 11.87 18.24
C SER A 60 7.75 10.43 17.71
N ILE A 61 7.63 10.23 16.40
CA ILE A 61 7.71 8.92 15.74
C ILE A 61 9.17 8.54 15.45
N VAL A 62 10.09 9.51 15.39
CA VAL A 62 11.52 9.22 15.17
C VAL A 62 12.04 8.33 16.30
N GLY A 63 12.74 7.25 15.93
CA GLY A 63 13.19 6.19 16.82
C GLY A 63 12.19 5.03 16.98
N SER A 64 10.97 5.16 16.45
CA SER A 64 9.97 4.08 16.52
C SER A 64 10.33 2.92 15.60
N ASP A 65 9.91 1.72 16.03
CA ASP A 65 10.04 0.51 15.23
C ASP A 65 8.98 0.45 14.12
N ALA A 66 9.42 -0.08 12.98
CA ALA A 66 8.56 -0.55 11.90
C ALA A 66 8.95 -2.00 11.56
N ILE A 67 7.99 -2.91 11.62
CA ILE A 67 8.18 -4.34 11.40
C ILE A 67 7.25 -4.75 10.27
N PHE A 68 7.81 -5.39 9.25
CA PHE A 68 7.05 -5.89 8.12
C PHE A 68 7.29 -7.39 7.97
N ALA A 69 6.20 -8.15 8.00
CA ALA A 69 6.15 -9.59 7.82
C ALA A 69 5.00 -9.96 6.88
N PRO A 70 4.91 -11.22 6.40
CA PRO A 70 3.87 -11.61 5.46
C PRO A 70 2.45 -11.44 6.04
N HIS A 71 2.27 -11.79 7.32
CA HIS A 71 0.96 -11.83 7.98
C HIS A 71 0.79 -10.73 9.05
N ALA A 72 1.76 -9.82 9.17
CA ALA A 72 1.68 -8.73 10.14
C ALA A 72 2.53 -7.53 9.74
N VAL A 73 2.03 -6.33 10.04
CA VAL A 73 2.82 -5.10 10.08
C VAL A 73 2.65 -4.44 11.44
N ILE A 74 3.74 -3.91 11.98
CA ILE A 74 3.72 -3.01 13.12
C ILE A 74 4.42 -1.72 12.68
N PHE A 75 3.79 -0.57 12.84
CA PHE A 75 4.40 0.72 12.58
C PHE A 75 4.08 1.67 13.73
N ALA A 76 5.09 2.17 14.44
CA ALA A 76 4.90 3.09 15.57
C ALA A 76 3.80 2.62 16.54
N SER A 77 3.86 1.32 16.89
CA SER A 77 2.91 0.62 17.76
C SER A 77 1.48 0.46 17.22
N GLN A 78 1.16 0.89 16.00
CA GLN A 78 -0.04 0.48 15.26
C GLN A 78 0.17 -0.89 14.62
N LYS A 79 -0.84 -1.75 14.68
CA LYS A 79 -0.81 -3.10 14.09
C LYS A 79 -1.70 -3.20 12.87
N ILE A 80 -1.29 -4.02 11.93
CA ILE A 80 -2.09 -4.49 10.82
C ILE A 80 -1.94 -6.01 10.79
N ASN A 81 -3.05 -6.72 10.85
CA ASN A 81 -3.08 -8.17 10.71
C ASN A 81 -3.40 -8.52 9.25
N ASP A 82 -2.75 -9.58 8.75
CA ASP A 82 -2.93 -10.08 7.37
C ASP A 82 -2.86 -8.97 6.30
N PRO A 83 -1.76 -8.18 6.28
CA PRO A 83 -1.59 -7.11 5.32
C PRO A 83 -1.39 -7.66 3.91
N GLU A 84 -1.92 -6.95 2.92
CA GLU A 84 -1.59 -7.23 1.52
C GLU A 84 -0.54 -6.26 1.00
N TYR A 85 0.29 -6.71 0.07
CA TYR A 85 1.35 -5.89 -0.52
C TYR A 85 1.22 -5.83 -2.03
N ALA A 86 1.20 -4.61 -2.57
CA ALA A 86 1.39 -4.36 -4.00
C ALA A 86 2.73 -3.68 -4.23
N VAL A 87 3.47 -4.10 -5.26
CA VAL A 87 4.79 -3.54 -5.59
C VAL A 87 4.79 -3.05 -7.02
N LYS A 88 5.19 -1.79 -7.22
CA LYS A 88 5.43 -1.20 -8.54
C LYS A 88 6.78 -0.49 -8.55
N LYS A 89 7.38 -0.34 -9.73
CA LYS A 89 8.60 0.45 -9.92
C LYS A 89 8.24 1.78 -10.57
N GLY A 90 8.82 2.89 -10.09
CA GLY A 90 8.58 4.22 -10.64
C GLY A 90 9.84 5.07 -10.71
N LYS A 91 9.82 6.11 -11.54
CA LYS A 91 10.89 7.12 -11.61
C LYS A 91 10.79 8.04 -10.40
N THR A 92 11.90 8.23 -9.69
CA THR A 92 11.94 9.01 -8.44
C THR A 92 11.43 10.43 -8.64
N ASP A 93 11.94 11.14 -9.64
CA ASP A 93 11.55 12.54 -9.91
C ASP A 93 10.05 12.69 -10.11
N TYR A 94 9.44 11.77 -10.85
CA TYR A 94 7.99 11.79 -11.09
C TYR A 94 7.21 11.55 -9.80
N LEU A 95 7.62 10.53 -9.02
CA LEU A 95 6.95 10.19 -7.76
C LEU A 95 7.05 11.33 -6.74
N MET A 96 8.23 11.93 -6.57
CA MET A 96 8.45 13.03 -5.63
C MET A 96 7.72 14.30 -6.08
N LYS A 97 7.72 14.58 -7.39
CA LYS A 97 7.02 15.75 -7.93
C LYS A 97 5.51 15.65 -7.75
N VAL A 98 4.92 14.49 -8.03
CA VAL A 98 3.47 14.29 -7.94
C VAL A 98 2.99 14.17 -6.49
N GLY A 99 3.68 13.39 -5.67
CA GLY A 99 3.27 13.13 -4.29
C GLY A 99 3.56 14.30 -3.34
N TYR A 100 4.66 15.01 -3.56
CA TYR A 100 5.21 15.96 -2.57
C TYR A 100 5.57 17.32 -3.14
N ASN A 101 5.43 17.53 -4.45
CA ASN A 101 5.92 18.73 -5.15
C ASN A 101 7.42 18.99 -4.89
N LYS A 102 8.21 17.92 -4.77
CA LYS A 102 9.66 17.95 -4.51
C LYS A 102 10.45 17.31 -5.65
N THR A 103 11.74 17.62 -5.73
CA THR A 103 12.73 16.88 -6.51
C THR A 103 13.32 15.74 -5.67
N LYS A 104 14.08 14.82 -6.29
CA LYS A 104 14.76 13.76 -5.54
C LYS A 104 15.87 14.32 -4.64
N GLU A 105 16.51 15.42 -5.06
CA GLU A 105 17.54 16.13 -4.31
C GLU A 105 16.96 16.82 -3.06
N ASP A 106 15.75 17.39 -3.16
CA ASP A 106 15.08 18.04 -2.02
C ASP A 106 14.79 17.07 -0.86
N VAL A 107 14.73 15.76 -1.15
CA VAL A 107 14.39 14.71 -0.19
C VAL A 107 15.55 13.74 0.08
N ASP A 108 16.75 14.09 -0.39
CA ASP A 108 17.99 13.31 -0.25
C ASP A 108 17.91 11.86 -0.77
N ILE A 109 17.13 11.64 -1.84
CA ILE A 109 17.04 10.33 -2.51
C ILE A 109 17.99 10.30 -3.70
N SER A 110 18.93 9.37 -3.66
CA SER A 110 19.98 9.24 -4.68
C SER A 110 19.55 8.42 -5.90
N SER A 111 18.66 7.44 -5.71
CA SER A 111 18.24 6.54 -6.79
C SER A 111 17.32 7.23 -7.81
N ASP A 112 17.51 6.93 -9.09
CA ASP A 112 16.62 7.39 -10.18
C ASP A 112 15.29 6.63 -10.23
N THR A 113 15.23 5.45 -9.61
CA THR A 113 14.01 4.64 -9.54
C THR A 113 13.78 4.07 -8.16
N LEU A 114 12.52 4.00 -7.75
CA LEU A 114 12.09 3.47 -6.46
C LEU A 114 11.13 2.31 -6.66
N PHE A 115 11.16 1.36 -5.73
CA PHE A 115 10.05 0.44 -5.55
C PHE A 115 9.01 1.13 -4.67
N VAL A 116 7.81 1.28 -5.19
CA VAL A 116 6.65 1.76 -4.45
C VAL A 116 5.88 0.55 -3.98
N ILE A 117 5.77 0.42 -2.66
CA ILE A 117 5.16 -0.71 -1.97
C ILE A 117 3.93 -0.15 -1.26
N THR A 118 2.74 -0.57 -1.69
CA THR A 118 1.49 -0.23 -1.04
C THR A 118 1.10 -1.37 -0.10
N ILE A 119 0.85 -1.02 1.16
CA ILE A 119 0.42 -1.93 2.20
C ILE A 119 -1.07 -1.69 2.42
N TYR A 120 -1.85 -2.74 2.27
CA TYR A 120 -3.29 -2.70 2.45
C TYR A 120 -3.68 -3.34 3.77
N GLU A 121 -4.63 -2.73 4.46
CA GLU A 121 -5.40 -3.38 5.51
C GLU A 121 -6.74 -3.77 4.89
N LYS A 122 -6.94 -5.08 4.67
CA LYS A 122 -8.03 -5.59 3.82
C LYS A 122 -7.92 -4.99 2.41
N GLU A 123 -8.99 -4.38 1.90
CA GLU A 123 -9.01 -3.76 0.57
C GLU A 123 -8.59 -2.28 0.56
N ARG A 124 -8.25 -1.70 1.72
CA ARG A 124 -7.95 -0.27 1.84
C ARG A 124 -6.44 -0.03 1.84
N PRO A 125 -5.90 0.82 0.94
CA PRO A 125 -4.50 1.20 0.98
C PRO A 125 -4.26 2.02 2.25
N LEU A 126 -3.36 1.55 3.11
CA LEU A 126 -3.08 2.16 4.40
C LEU A 126 -1.73 2.89 4.40
N PHE A 127 -0.68 2.22 3.91
CA PHE A 127 0.65 2.81 3.79
C PHE A 127 1.22 2.72 2.38
N THR A 128 1.98 3.73 2.00
CA THR A 128 2.85 3.74 0.82
C THR A 128 4.29 3.87 1.30
N VAL A 129 5.13 2.93 0.87
CA VAL A 129 6.55 2.91 1.19
C VAL A 129 7.36 2.96 -0.10
N TYR A 130 8.29 3.90 -0.16
CA TYR A 130 9.24 4.08 -1.24
C TYR A 130 10.57 3.45 -0.83
N ARG A 131 10.88 2.28 -1.37
CA ARG A 131 12.13 1.57 -1.10
C ARG A 131 13.19 1.98 -2.12
N GLU A 132 14.26 2.59 -1.63
CA GLU A 132 15.42 3.04 -2.42
C GLU A 132 16.47 1.94 -2.54
N LYS A 133 16.83 1.32 -1.41
CA LYS A 133 17.82 0.25 -1.31
C LYS A 133 17.24 -0.91 -0.49
N GLU A 134 18.01 -1.97 -0.31
CA GLU A 134 17.57 -3.11 0.51
C GLU A 134 17.34 -2.71 1.99
N ASP A 135 18.11 -1.74 2.47
CA ASP A 135 18.20 -1.30 3.85
C ASP A 135 17.72 0.15 4.09
N VAL A 136 17.35 0.88 3.03
CA VAL A 136 16.84 2.26 3.10
C VAL A 136 15.50 2.38 2.37
N ALA A 137 14.49 2.87 3.10
CA ALA A 137 13.15 3.13 2.57
C ALA A 137 12.53 4.37 3.21
N TYR A 138 11.46 4.88 2.62
CA TYR A 138 10.73 6.05 3.10
C TYR A 138 9.24 5.70 3.19
N ILE A 139 8.60 5.88 4.34
CA ILE A 139 7.17 5.65 4.52
C ILE A 139 6.42 6.98 4.50
N ASP A 140 5.31 7.02 3.76
CA ASP A 140 4.41 8.16 3.78
C ASP A 140 3.45 8.09 4.97
N VAL A 141 3.47 9.10 5.83
CA VAL A 141 2.52 9.25 6.94
C VAL A 141 1.96 10.66 6.93
N TYR A 142 0.66 10.79 6.70
CA TYR A 142 -0.05 12.06 6.57
C TYR A 142 0.60 13.05 5.57
N GLY A 143 1.20 12.53 4.49
CA GLY A 143 1.90 13.34 3.49
C GLY A 143 3.33 13.73 3.87
N ASN A 144 3.88 13.19 4.96
CA ASN A 144 5.29 13.32 5.30
C ASN A 144 6.05 12.08 4.85
N LEU A 145 7.26 12.27 4.31
CA LEU A 145 8.20 11.18 4.08
C LEU A 145 9.08 10.97 5.31
N LEU A 146 8.96 9.80 5.92
CA LEU A 146 9.76 9.40 7.06
C LEU A 146 10.79 8.37 6.58
N GLN A 147 12.06 8.64 6.81
CA GLN A 147 13.12 7.69 6.47
C GLN A 147 13.12 6.54 7.47
N MET A 148 13.29 5.34 6.92
CA MET A 148 13.44 4.10 7.67
C MET A 148 14.72 3.39 7.24
N VAL A 149 15.47 2.91 8.23
CA VAL A 149 16.66 2.10 8.01
C VAL A 149 16.43 0.70 8.59
N LYS A 150 16.81 -0.32 7.82
CA LYS A 150 16.66 -1.71 8.23
C LYS A 150 17.68 -2.05 9.31
N THR A 151 17.21 -2.58 10.43
CA THR A 151 18.05 -2.97 11.58
C THR A 151 18.19 -4.48 11.70
N LYS A 152 17.21 -5.24 11.19
CA LYS A 152 17.25 -6.72 11.19
C LYS A 152 16.52 -7.25 9.95
N GLY A 153 16.99 -8.40 9.46
CA GLY A 153 16.30 -9.21 8.44
C GLY A 153 14.99 -9.81 8.96
N SER A 154 14.67 -11.04 8.56
CA SER A 154 13.47 -11.72 9.05
C SER A 154 13.48 -11.90 10.58
N LEU A 155 12.32 -11.70 11.19
CA LEU A 155 12.03 -12.13 12.56
C LEU A 155 11.45 -13.54 12.52
N ASP A 156 11.74 -14.33 13.53
CA ASP A 156 11.01 -15.59 13.75
C ASP A 156 9.59 -15.30 14.27
N ASP A 157 8.70 -16.28 14.12
CA ASP A 157 7.29 -16.13 14.47
C ASP A 157 7.09 -15.82 15.97
N GLN A 158 7.94 -16.34 16.85
CA GLN A 158 7.85 -16.06 18.29
C GLN A 158 8.15 -14.59 18.59
N GLN A 159 9.24 -14.04 18.04
CA GLN A 159 9.58 -12.63 18.16
C GLN A 159 8.47 -11.73 17.63
N LEU A 160 7.89 -12.09 16.49
CA LEU A 160 6.80 -11.32 15.89
C LEU A 160 5.55 -11.33 16.78
N GLN A 161 5.16 -12.50 17.31
CA GLN A 161 4.01 -12.64 18.20
C GLN A 161 4.18 -11.86 19.51
N ASP A 162 5.38 -11.85 20.09
CA ASP A 162 5.64 -11.09 21.30
C ASP A 162 5.55 -9.57 21.06
N LEU A 163 6.03 -9.09 19.91
CA LEU A 163 5.88 -7.69 19.52
C LEU A 163 4.41 -7.32 19.25
N LEU A 164 3.67 -8.24 18.63
CA LEU A 164 2.22 -8.09 18.42
C LEU A 164 1.44 -8.12 19.74
N LYS A 165 1.89 -8.73 20.82
CA LYS A 165 1.18 -8.64 22.11
C LYS A 165 1.40 -7.30 22.81
N ASN A 166 2.61 -6.74 22.67
CA ASN A 166 3.03 -5.55 23.41
C ASN A 166 2.73 -4.23 22.70
N SER A 167 2.49 -4.25 21.38
CA SER A 167 2.03 -3.06 20.67
C SER A 167 0.58 -2.79 21.06
N ASN A 168 0.26 -1.57 21.46
CA ASN A 168 -1.13 -1.15 21.71
C ASN A 168 -1.14 0.37 21.59
N SER A 169 -1.37 0.86 20.39
CA SER A 169 -1.46 2.30 20.14
C SER A 169 -2.86 2.64 19.69
N GLU A 170 -3.44 3.65 20.34
CA GLU A 170 -4.67 4.31 19.88
C GLU A 170 -4.41 5.19 18.65
N ALA A 171 -3.14 5.43 18.29
CA ALA A 171 -2.77 6.24 17.13
C ALA A 171 -3.02 5.48 15.82
N LEU A 172 -3.70 6.15 14.88
CA LEU A 172 -4.02 5.63 13.56
C LEU A 172 -3.25 6.43 12.50
N TYR A 173 -2.08 5.94 12.12
CA TYR A 173 -1.28 6.45 11.01
C TYR A 173 -1.77 5.88 9.67
N TYR A 174 -1.72 6.73 8.65
CA TYR A 174 -2.04 6.37 7.27
C TYR A 174 -1.30 7.28 6.31
N SER A 175 -1.14 6.84 5.06
CA SER A 175 -0.55 7.65 4.01
C SER A 175 -1.52 8.73 3.51
N GLY A 176 -1.03 9.96 3.44
CA GLY A 176 -1.73 11.09 2.83
C GLY A 176 -1.65 11.10 1.30
N ALA A 177 -0.70 10.35 0.72
CA ALA A 177 -0.56 10.19 -0.72
C ALA A 177 -1.58 9.21 -1.35
N THR A 178 -2.65 8.84 -0.63
CA THR A 178 -3.68 7.93 -1.15
C THR A 178 -4.38 8.55 -2.37
N GLU A 179 -4.20 7.87 -3.50
CA GLU A 179 -4.61 8.18 -4.88
C GLU A 179 -5.56 9.38 -5.07
N LYS A 180 -5.02 10.46 -5.66
CA LYS A 180 -5.77 11.38 -6.51
C LYS A 180 -5.71 10.92 -7.95
#